data_AF-A0A813GN83-F1
#
_entry.id   AF-A0A813GN83-F1
#
_cell.length_a   1.000
_cell.length_b   1.000
_cell.length_c   1.000
_cell.angle_alpha   90.00
_cell.angle_beta   90.00
_cell.angle_gamma   90.00
#
_symmetry.space_group_name_H-M   'P 1'
#
loop_
_entity.id
_entity.type
_entity.pdbx_description
1 polymer ?
#
loop_
_entity_poly.entity_id
_entity_poly.type
_entity_poly.pdbx_seq_one_letter_code
_entity_poly.pdbx_strand_id
1 'polypeptide(L)'
;HIATQLEEETPEILRPVRDAASREALRDADALQVQALSFLVDVDLPCRAVLQQRLEVFVDSFFQAWAPKPFAAWDPDHAKSAVWALKVDGFGIAGSRFLWDRIGVPEASMDFCARARKEISEPLADEAEALADLGPSAGTSRKHQRVFAYAEYDLEPPPGEAEIRGKMLFENGFRTTRVRADQRWLRPTPLPINSWVDRSLCAEMQMMGVLCSQLQVEGLAEFGNQELNSLLLGRVDVYTSAPPCISCVGSMWQFKRHFPNISFHFSCSSGRDGKTEAWIRR
;
A
#
# COMPACT_ATOMS: atom_id res chain seq x y z
N HIS A 1 -11.34 21.14 -10.81
CA HIS A 1 -11.65 22.05 -11.93
C HIS A 1 -10.94 21.66 -13.22
N ILE A 2 -9.64 21.32 -13.21
CA ILE A 2 -8.92 20.84 -14.43
C ILE A 2 -9.38 19.43 -14.87
N ALA A 3 -9.64 18.52 -13.93
CA ALA A 3 -10.15 17.17 -14.28
C ALA A 3 -11.55 17.21 -14.92
N THR A 4 -12.38 18.20 -14.58
CA THR A 4 -13.72 18.37 -15.14
C THR A 4 -13.69 18.89 -16.58
N GLN A 5 -12.65 19.65 -16.97
CA GLN A 5 -12.50 20.13 -18.35
C GLN A 5 -11.95 19.07 -19.31
N LEU A 6 -11.22 18.05 -18.79
CA LEU A 6 -10.70 16.96 -19.63
C LEU A 6 -11.77 15.91 -19.99
N GLU A 7 -12.88 15.82 -19.25
CA GLU A 7 -14.02 14.98 -19.66
C GLU A 7 -14.76 15.55 -20.88
N GLU A 8 -14.74 16.87 -21.07
CA GLU A 8 -15.44 17.55 -22.17
C GLU A 8 -14.71 17.44 -23.52
N GLU A 9 -13.43 17.06 -23.53
CA GLU A 9 -12.63 16.90 -24.76
C GLU A 9 -12.13 15.47 -24.98
N THR A 10 -12.82 14.44 -24.46
CA THR A 10 -12.56 13.10 -24.99
C THR A 10 -12.98 13.11 -26.45
N PRO A 11 -12.08 12.91 -27.44
CA PRO A 11 -12.47 12.94 -28.84
C PRO A 11 -13.60 11.95 -29.05
N GLU A 12 -14.72 12.36 -29.65
CA GLU A 12 -15.86 11.47 -29.91
C GLU A 12 -15.43 10.14 -30.57
N ILE A 13 -14.32 10.18 -31.31
CA ILE A 13 -13.66 9.04 -31.96
C ILE A 13 -13.28 7.91 -30.98
N LEU A 14 -12.94 8.20 -29.72
CA LEU A 14 -12.53 7.18 -28.74
C LEU A 14 -13.71 6.60 -27.95
N ARG A 15 -14.88 7.25 -27.98
CA ARG A 15 -16.07 6.81 -27.24
C ARG A 15 -16.52 5.39 -27.63
N PRO A 16 -16.60 5.00 -28.92
CA PRO A 16 -16.99 3.65 -29.32
C PRO A 16 -16.04 2.57 -28.78
N VAL A 17 -14.73 2.85 -28.72
CA VAL A 17 -13.72 1.92 -28.21
C VAL A 17 -13.90 1.73 -26.70
N ARG A 18 -14.09 2.83 -25.96
CA ARG A 18 -14.31 2.79 -24.50
C ARG A 18 -15.60 2.05 -24.13
N ASP A 19 -16.66 2.26 -24.92
CA ASP A 19 -17.95 1.58 -24.72
C ASP A 19 -17.86 0.10 -25.07
N ALA A 20 -17.14 -0.27 -26.14
CA ALA A 20 -16.89 -1.65 -26.50
C ALA A 20 -16.05 -2.38 -25.43
N ALA A 21 -14.98 -1.75 -24.95
CA ALA A 21 -14.16 -2.29 -23.86
C ALA A 21 -14.96 -2.45 -22.56
N SER A 22 -15.84 -1.49 -22.23
CA SER A 22 -16.72 -1.57 -21.07
C SER A 22 -17.72 -2.72 -21.16
N ARG A 23 -18.32 -2.93 -22.34
CA ARG A 23 -19.25 -4.05 -22.58
C ARG A 23 -18.56 -5.40 -22.48
N GLU A 24 -17.38 -5.53 -23.06
CA GLU A 24 -16.61 -6.78 -22.99
C GLU A 24 -16.13 -7.05 -21.56
N ALA A 25 -15.58 -6.04 -20.88
CA ALA A 25 -15.18 -6.14 -19.48
C ALA A 25 -16.34 -6.60 -18.58
N LEU A 26 -17.57 -6.12 -18.81
CA LEU A 26 -18.74 -6.55 -18.05
C LEU A 26 -19.21 -7.97 -18.34
N ARG A 27 -19.04 -8.45 -19.58
CA ARG A 27 -19.35 -9.84 -19.96
C ARG A 27 -18.38 -10.81 -19.32
N ASP A 28 -17.11 -10.44 -19.29
CA ASP A 28 -16.05 -11.30 -18.78
C ASP A 28 -15.82 -11.12 -17.28
N ALA A 29 -16.39 -10.09 -16.63
CA ALA A 29 -16.13 -9.75 -15.24
C ALA A 29 -16.37 -10.92 -14.26
N ASP A 30 -17.27 -11.85 -14.56
CA ASP A 30 -17.51 -13.05 -13.73
C ASP A 30 -16.44 -14.14 -13.95
N ALA A 31 -15.72 -14.08 -15.08
CA ALA A 31 -14.56 -14.92 -15.39
C ALA A 31 -13.23 -14.23 -15.05
N LEU A 32 -13.23 -12.91 -14.84
CA LEU A 32 -12.03 -12.16 -14.51
C LEU A 32 -11.48 -12.56 -13.14
N GLN A 33 -10.17 -12.76 -13.09
CA GLN A 33 -9.47 -12.88 -11.83
C GLN A 33 -9.57 -11.56 -11.06
N VAL A 34 -9.67 -11.63 -9.74
CA VAL A 34 -9.80 -10.45 -8.85
C VAL A 34 -8.71 -9.41 -9.10
N GLN A 35 -7.49 -9.85 -9.43
CA GLN A 35 -6.36 -8.97 -9.77
C GLN A 35 -6.59 -8.14 -11.03
N ALA A 36 -7.30 -8.67 -12.03
CA ALA A 36 -7.66 -7.94 -13.24
C ALA A 36 -8.80 -6.96 -12.95
N LEU A 37 -9.78 -7.38 -12.14
CA LEU A 37 -10.89 -6.53 -11.73
C LEU A 37 -10.40 -5.28 -10.98
N SER A 38 -9.47 -5.43 -10.03
CA SER A 38 -8.90 -4.29 -9.31
C SER A 38 -8.23 -3.27 -10.24
N PHE A 39 -7.46 -3.77 -11.22
CA PHE A 39 -6.84 -2.92 -12.24
C PHE A 39 -7.89 -2.15 -13.06
N LEU A 40 -8.96 -2.82 -13.53
CA LEU A 40 -10.00 -2.16 -14.33
C LEU A 40 -10.77 -1.08 -13.54
N VAL A 41 -10.97 -1.28 -12.25
CA VAL A 41 -11.57 -0.25 -11.37
C VAL A 41 -10.66 0.98 -11.28
N ASP A 42 -9.35 0.76 -11.12
CA ASP A 42 -8.38 1.84 -10.97
C ASP A 42 -8.16 2.64 -12.27
N VAL A 43 -8.39 2.04 -13.45
CA VAL A 43 -8.31 2.67 -14.78
C VAL A 43 -9.49 3.62 -15.09
N ASP A 44 -10.54 3.63 -14.25
CA ASP A 44 -11.66 4.57 -14.35
C ASP A 44 -12.50 4.46 -15.64
N LEU A 45 -12.83 3.22 -16.02
CA LEU A 45 -13.73 2.97 -17.13
C LEU A 45 -15.15 3.52 -16.85
N PRO A 46 -15.97 3.80 -17.88
CA PRO A 46 -17.37 4.24 -17.71
C PRO A 46 -18.22 3.32 -16.83
N CYS A 47 -17.92 2.02 -16.83
CA CYS A 47 -18.57 1.03 -15.98
C CYS A 47 -17.93 0.88 -14.58
N ARG A 48 -17.05 1.80 -14.15
CA ARG A 48 -16.31 1.72 -12.89
C ARG A 48 -17.20 1.46 -11.69
N ALA A 49 -18.35 2.13 -11.57
CA ALA A 49 -19.25 1.93 -10.44
C ALA A 49 -19.69 0.46 -10.30
N VAL A 50 -19.99 -0.20 -11.43
CA VAL A 50 -20.36 -1.62 -11.46
C VAL A 50 -19.17 -2.51 -11.12
N LEU A 51 -18.00 -2.23 -11.70
CA LEU A 51 -16.78 -2.98 -11.42
C LEU A 51 -16.35 -2.84 -9.94
N GLN A 52 -16.49 -1.64 -9.38
CA GLN A 52 -16.17 -1.35 -7.98
C GLN A 52 -17.11 -2.12 -7.05
N GLN A 53 -18.43 -2.10 -7.30
CA GLN A 53 -19.37 -2.89 -6.51
C GLN A 53 -19.02 -4.39 -6.51
N ARG A 54 -18.58 -4.94 -7.65
CA ARG A 54 -18.10 -6.33 -7.73
C ARG A 54 -16.82 -6.53 -6.93
N LEU A 55 -15.86 -5.61 -7.03
CA LEU A 55 -14.61 -5.67 -6.27
C LEU A 55 -14.87 -5.64 -4.76
N GLU A 56 -15.80 -4.80 -4.30
CA GLU A 56 -16.19 -4.70 -2.89
C GLU A 56 -16.71 -6.04 -2.34
N VAL A 57 -17.50 -6.81 -3.12
CA VAL A 57 -17.95 -8.16 -2.73
C VAL A 57 -16.76 -9.11 -2.52
N PHE A 58 -15.75 -9.05 -3.39
CA PHE A 58 -14.54 -9.86 -3.25
C PHE A 58 -13.69 -9.44 -2.06
N VAL A 59 -13.52 -8.13 -1.84
CA VAL A 59 -12.75 -7.62 -0.70
C VAL A 59 -13.47 -7.92 0.63
N ASP A 60 -14.80 -7.87 0.66
CA ASP A 60 -15.57 -8.30 1.84
C ASP A 60 -15.39 -9.78 2.13
N SER A 61 -15.54 -10.63 1.11
CA SER A 61 -15.31 -12.07 1.26
C SER A 61 -13.88 -12.37 1.70
N PHE A 62 -12.90 -11.65 1.14
CA PHE A 62 -11.51 -11.71 1.57
C PHE A 62 -11.37 -11.34 3.04
N PHE A 63 -11.89 -10.18 3.44
CA PHE A 63 -11.75 -9.66 4.79
C PHE A 63 -12.33 -10.63 5.82
N GLN A 64 -13.50 -11.21 5.57
CA GLN A 64 -14.11 -12.21 6.45
C GLN A 64 -13.25 -13.48 6.61
N ALA A 65 -12.57 -13.91 5.53
CA ALA A 65 -11.71 -15.08 5.56
C ALA A 65 -10.30 -14.79 6.08
N TRP A 66 -9.81 -13.56 5.88
CA TRP A 66 -8.44 -13.16 6.17
C TRP A 66 -8.28 -12.62 7.58
N ALA A 67 -9.31 -11.99 8.14
CA ALA A 67 -9.20 -11.31 9.42
C ALA A 67 -9.15 -12.31 10.60
N PRO A 68 -7.98 -12.57 11.24
CA PRO A 68 -7.91 -13.32 12.48
C PRO A 68 -8.88 -12.83 13.55
N LYS A 69 -9.42 -13.83 14.25
CA LYS A 69 -10.01 -13.70 15.59
C LYS A 69 -8.90 -13.26 16.60
N PRO A 70 -9.18 -13.02 17.89
CA PRO A 70 -8.51 -12.02 18.75
C PRO A 70 -6.97 -12.07 18.80
N PHE A 71 -6.37 -10.97 19.28
CA PHE A 71 -4.96 -10.56 19.14
C PHE A 71 -3.91 -11.67 19.07
N ALA A 72 -3.98 -12.65 19.98
CA ALA A 72 -3.03 -13.75 20.10
C ALA A 72 -2.99 -14.74 18.91
N ALA A 73 -3.88 -14.61 17.91
CA ALA A 73 -4.08 -15.59 16.85
C ALA A 73 -3.71 -15.11 15.44
N TRP A 74 -2.74 -14.20 15.26
CA TRP A 74 -2.20 -14.02 13.89
C TRP A 74 -1.51 -15.31 13.46
N ASP A 75 -2.23 -16.07 12.64
CA ASP A 75 -1.75 -17.30 12.05
C ASP A 75 -1.36 -17.01 10.59
N PRO A 76 -0.06 -17.02 10.26
CA PRO A 76 0.41 -16.83 8.89
C PRO A 76 -0.18 -17.84 7.91
N ASP A 77 -0.47 -19.07 8.35
CA ASP A 77 -1.04 -20.11 7.48
C ASP A 77 -2.52 -19.85 7.18
N HIS A 78 -3.28 -19.34 8.16
CA HIS A 78 -4.64 -18.85 7.93
C HIS A 78 -4.65 -17.67 6.95
N ALA A 79 -3.83 -16.65 7.21
CA ALA A 79 -3.72 -15.49 6.33
C ALA A 79 -3.31 -15.90 4.91
N LYS A 80 -2.32 -16.81 4.78
CA LYS A 80 -1.90 -17.38 3.50
C LYS A 80 -3.06 -18.09 2.80
N SER A 81 -3.82 -18.93 3.51
CA SER A 81 -4.94 -19.67 2.94
C SER A 81 -6.01 -18.74 2.34
N ALA A 82 -6.36 -17.66 3.05
CA ALA A 82 -7.31 -16.67 2.57
C ALA A 82 -6.82 -15.95 1.30
N VAL A 83 -5.56 -15.53 1.26
CA VAL A 83 -4.95 -14.88 0.08
C VAL A 83 -4.90 -15.84 -1.11
N TRP A 84 -4.48 -17.08 -0.88
CA TRP A 84 -4.31 -18.08 -1.94
C TRP A 84 -5.64 -18.55 -2.52
N ALA A 85 -6.72 -18.55 -1.73
CA ALA A 85 -8.06 -18.86 -2.21
C ALA A 85 -8.53 -17.87 -3.29
N LEU A 86 -8.18 -16.58 -3.16
CA LEU A 86 -8.55 -15.53 -4.11
C LEU A 86 -7.54 -15.29 -5.23
N LYS A 87 -6.34 -15.89 -5.14
CA LYS A 87 -5.26 -15.77 -6.13
C LYS A 87 -4.94 -14.31 -6.50
N VAL A 88 -4.83 -13.45 -5.49
CA VAL A 88 -4.60 -12.01 -5.66
C VAL A 88 -3.37 -11.57 -4.85
N ASP A 89 -2.54 -10.71 -5.44
CA ASP A 89 -1.37 -10.12 -4.74
C ASP A 89 -1.73 -8.74 -4.14
N GLY A 90 -2.68 -8.02 -4.74
CA GLY A 90 -3.15 -6.70 -4.30
C GLY A 90 -4.49 -6.31 -4.90
N PHE A 91 -5.26 -5.50 -4.17
CA PHE A 91 -6.59 -5.04 -4.59
C PHE A 91 -6.61 -3.69 -5.31
N GLY A 92 -5.44 -3.19 -5.75
CA GLY A 92 -5.34 -1.86 -6.37
C GLY A 92 -5.62 -0.74 -5.38
N ILE A 93 -5.83 0.49 -5.87
CA ILE A 93 -6.09 1.67 -5.04
C ILE A 93 -7.47 1.55 -4.40
N ALA A 94 -8.50 1.37 -5.23
CA ALA A 94 -9.89 1.36 -4.76
C ALA A 94 -10.16 0.20 -3.79
N GLY A 95 -9.71 -1.00 -4.13
CA GLY A 95 -9.93 -2.17 -3.28
C GLY A 95 -9.08 -2.15 -2.00
N SER A 96 -7.86 -1.61 -2.04
CA SER A 96 -7.08 -1.39 -0.81
C SER A 96 -7.76 -0.37 0.08
N ARG A 97 -8.32 0.72 -0.47
CA ARG A 97 -9.08 1.71 0.30
C ARG A 97 -10.26 1.08 1.04
N PHE A 98 -11.05 0.27 0.34
CA PHE A 98 -12.15 -0.45 0.97
C PHE A 98 -11.68 -1.38 2.10
N LEU A 99 -10.57 -2.09 1.90
CA LEU A 99 -9.98 -2.94 2.93
C LEU A 99 -9.50 -2.13 4.15
N TRP A 100 -8.92 -0.94 3.93
CA TRP A 100 -8.50 -0.03 5.00
C TRP A 100 -9.66 0.49 5.83
N ASP A 101 -10.76 0.87 5.17
CA ASP A 101 -11.98 1.30 5.84
C ASP A 101 -12.54 0.18 6.73
N ARG A 102 -12.49 -1.08 6.27
CA ARG A 102 -12.92 -2.24 7.06
C ARG A 102 -12.07 -2.53 8.29
N ILE A 103 -10.78 -2.25 8.26
CA ILE A 103 -9.92 -2.35 9.46
C ILE A 103 -9.86 -1.06 10.29
N GLY A 104 -10.66 -0.06 9.93
CA GLY A 104 -10.73 1.23 10.61
C GLY A 104 -9.44 2.03 10.50
N VAL A 105 -8.76 1.97 9.36
CA VAL A 105 -7.60 2.81 9.04
C VAL A 105 -8.07 3.96 8.17
N PRO A 106 -8.22 5.18 8.73
CA PRO A 106 -8.60 6.36 7.96
C PRO A 106 -7.53 6.78 6.95
N GLU A 107 -7.94 7.62 5.99
CA GLU A 107 -7.00 8.27 5.08
C GLU A 107 -6.09 9.26 5.82
N ALA A 108 -4.82 9.35 5.41
CA ALA A 108 -3.93 10.37 5.92
C ALA A 108 -4.32 11.76 5.39
N SER A 109 -3.93 12.81 6.12
CA SER A 109 -4.33 14.17 5.75
C SER A 109 -3.71 14.62 4.42
N MET A 110 -4.37 15.54 3.72
CA MET A 110 -3.86 16.11 2.47
C MET A 110 -2.53 16.83 2.66
N ASP A 111 -2.34 17.51 3.79
CA ASP A 111 -1.09 18.21 4.13
C ASP A 111 0.06 17.22 4.31
N PHE A 112 -0.19 16.10 4.99
CA PHE A 112 0.78 15.01 5.09
C PHE A 112 1.08 14.41 3.72
N CYS A 113 0.06 14.11 2.91
CA CYS A 113 0.26 13.56 1.56
C CYS A 113 1.11 14.49 0.68
N ALA A 114 0.92 15.82 0.79
CA ALA A 114 1.74 16.78 0.06
C ALA A 114 3.21 16.76 0.48
N ARG A 115 3.50 16.66 1.79
CA ARG A 115 4.87 16.51 2.31
C ARG A 115 5.48 15.18 1.89
N ALA A 116 4.75 14.08 2.02
CA ALA A 116 5.21 12.76 1.62
C ALA A 116 5.57 12.69 0.13
N ARG A 117 4.73 13.27 -0.75
CA ARG A 117 5.03 13.36 -2.18
C ARG A 117 6.31 14.15 -2.46
N LYS A 118 6.56 15.24 -1.72
CA LYS A 118 7.79 16.03 -1.85
C LYS A 118 9.01 15.17 -1.49
N GLU A 119 8.98 14.51 -0.34
CA GLU A 119 10.09 13.67 0.15
C GLU A 119 10.36 12.46 -0.77
N ILE A 120 9.33 11.91 -1.43
CA ILE A 120 9.48 10.82 -2.41
C ILE A 120 9.97 11.33 -3.77
N SER A 121 9.65 12.58 -4.14
CA SER A 121 10.00 13.14 -5.46
C SER A 121 11.50 13.39 -5.64
N GLU A 122 12.22 13.69 -4.57
CA GLU A 122 13.66 13.95 -4.60
C GLU A 122 14.45 12.69 -5.04
N PRO A 123 14.34 11.51 -4.39
CA PRO A 123 15.02 10.28 -4.83
C PRO A 123 14.61 9.77 -6.22
N LEU A 124 13.42 10.16 -6.69
CA LEU A 124 12.94 9.83 -8.05
C LEU A 124 13.59 10.73 -9.11
N ALA A 125 13.84 12.00 -8.78
CA ALA A 125 14.52 12.93 -9.67
C ALA A 125 15.98 12.53 -9.89
N ASP A 126 16.71 12.21 -8.82
CA ASP A 126 18.11 11.78 -8.88
C ASP A 126 18.30 10.55 -9.76
N GLU A 127 17.37 9.59 -9.70
CA GLU A 127 17.42 8.40 -10.58
C GLU A 127 17.09 8.74 -12.03
N ALA A 128 16.09 9.60 -12.26
CA ALA A 128 15.73 10.01 -13.61
C ALA A 128 16.92 10.70 -14.31
N GLU A 129 17.69 11.49 -13.56
CA GLU A 129 18.93 12.12 -14.02
C GLU A 129 20.02 11.06 -14.29
N ALA A 130 20.30 10.18 -13.33
CA ALA A 130 21.30 9.11 -13.51
C ALA A 130 20.98 8.17 -14.68
N LEU A 131 19.70 7.92 -14.95
CA LEU A 131 19.25 7.13 -16.10
C LEU A 131 19.38 7.89 -17.42
N ALA A 132 19.20 9.21 -17.43
CA ALA A 132 19.39 10.02 -18.63
C ALA A 132 20.86 9.97 -19.10
N ASP A 133 21.81 9.87 -18.17
CA ASP A 133 23.24 9.79 -18.46
C ASP A 133 23.67 8.46 -19.12
N LEU A 134 22.92 7.37 -18.91
CA LEU A 134 23.21 6.06 -19.50
C LEU A 134 22.85 5.96 -21.00
N GLY A 135 22.21 6.99 -21.55
CA GLY A 135 21.86 7.10 -22.96
C GLY A 135 20.71 6.18 -23.41
N PRO A 136 20.20 6.38 -24.64
CA PRO A 136 19.04 5.66 -25.18
C PRO A 136 19.29 4.15 -25.42
N SER A 137 20.54 3.70 -25.37
CA SER A 137 20.95 2.31 -25.59
C SER A 137 20.90 1.44 -24.32
N ALA A 138 20.68 2.05 -23.14
CA ALA A 138 20.39 1.32 -21.90
C ALA A 138 18.98 0.74 -22.02
N GLY A 139 18.90 -0.41 -22.69
CA GLY A 139 17.70 -0.97 -23.28
C GLY A 139 16.54 -1.23 -22.32
N THR A 140 15.47 -1.74 -22.93
CA THR A 140 14.14 -2.12 -22.40
C THR A 140 14.13 -3.12 -21.23
N SER A 141 15.23 -3.25 -20.50
CA SER A 141 15.29 -3.97 -19.22
C SER A 141 14.14 -3.49 -18.37
N ARG A 142 13.26 -4.43 -17.99
CA ARG A 142 12.05 -4.16 -17.20
C ARG A 142 12.48 -3.37 -15.97
N LYS A 143 12.25 -2.06 -16.00
CA LYS A 143 12.59 -1.17 -14.89
C LYS A 143 11.84 -1.71 -13.68
N HIS A 144 12.58 -2.22 -12.69
CA HIS A 144 11.99 -2.64 -11.43
C HIS A 144 11.24 -1.43 -10.88
N GLN A 145 9.91 -1.55 -10.76
CA GLN A 145 9.10 -0.47 -10.23
C GLN A 145 9.56 -0.19 -8.79
N ARG A 146 10.10 1.01 -8.57
CA ARG A 146 10.47 1.49 -7.25
C ARG A 146 9.21 1.95 -6.54
N VAL A 147 8.98 1.36 -5.38
CA VAL A 147 7.90 1.68 -4.47
C VAL A 147 8.54 2.28 -3.24
N PHE A 148 8.13 3.50 -2.91
CA PHE A 148 8.57 4.21 -1.72
C PHE A 148 7.45 4.18 -0.67
N ALA A 149 7.85 4.08 0.59
CA ALA A 149 6.99 4.26 1.74
C ALA A 149 7.58 5.37 2.62
N TYR A 150 6.75 6.36 2.92
CA TYR A 150 7.07 7.49 3.78
C TYR A 150 6.17 7.46 5.02
N ALA A 151 6.72 7.76 6.19
CA ALA A 151 5.95 7.89 7.42
C ALA A 151 6.38 9.11 8.23
N GLU A 152 5.41 9.74 8.88
CA GLU A 152 5.61 10.67 10.00
C GLU A 152 4.94 10.06 11.24
N TYR A 153 5.59 10.17 12.39
CA TYR A 153 5.03 9.68 13.65
C TYR A 153 5.26 10.69 14.78
N ASP A 154 4.27 10.76 15.66
CA ASP A 154 4.27 11.55 16.89
C ASP A 154 3.64 10.69 17.98
N LEU A 155 4.48 10.18 18.89
CA LEU A 155 4.13 9.15 19.84
C LEU A 155 4.34 9.65 21.27
N GLU A 156 3.33 9.41 22.09
CA GLU A 156 3.24 9.84 23.48
C GLU A 156 3.42 8.59 24.38
N PRO A 157 4.62 8.40 24.97
CA PRO A 157 4.87 7.29 25.88
C PRO A 157 4.23 7.52 27.26
N PRO A 158 4.30 6.53 28.17
CA PRO A 158 3.82 6.69 29.55
C PRO A 158 4.46 7.89 30.27
N PRO A 159 3.79 8.46 31.31
CA PRO A 159 4.33 9.60 32.06
C PRO A 159 5.75 9.34 32.58
N GLY A 160 6.68 10.25 32.26
CA GLY A 160 8.08 10.18 32.67
C GLY A 160 9.05 9.80 31.54
N GLU A 161 8.54 9.31 30.42
CA GLU A 161 9.28 9.06 29.18
C GLU A 161 9.23 10.32 28.27
N ALA A 162 10.20 10.48 27.37
CA ALA A 162 10.23 11.59 26.42
C ALA A 162 9.41 11.30 25.16
N GLU A 163 8.65 12.28 24.67
CA GLU A 163 7.91 12.15 23.40
C GLU A 163 8.83 11.73 22.25
N ILE A 164 8.33 10.83 21.40
CA ILE A 164 9.07 10.32 20.25
C ILE A 164 8.43 10.81 18.97
N ARG A 165 9.18 11.63 18.22
CA ARG A 165 8.77 12.19 16.94
C ARG A 165 9.79 11.90 15.87
N GLY A 166 9.33 11.62 14.67
CA GLY A 166 10.23 11.35 13.56
C GLY A 166 9.57 11.17 12.22
N LYS A 167 10.43 10.99 11.22
CA LYS A 167 10.04 10.66 9.85
C LYS A 167 10.91 9.54 9.30
N MET A 168 10.37 8.76 8.39
CA MET A 168 11.03 7.61 7.77
C MET A 168 10.76 7.57 6.27
N LEU A 169 11.77 7.18 5.49
CA LEU A 169 11.65 6.92 4.06
C LEU A 169 12.33 5.59 3.70
N PHE A 170 11.54 4.71 3.10
CA PHE A 170 11.95 3.38 2.65
C PHE A 170 11.64 3.21 1.17
N GLU A 171 12.47 2.39 0.52
CA GLU A 171 12.30 1.96 -0.86
C GLU A 171 12.22 0.43 -0.86
N ASN A 172 11.43 -0.15 -1.75
CA ASN A 172 11.33 -1.60 -1.90
C ASN A 172 12.64 -2.22 -2.41
N GLY A 173 12.85 -3.46 -2.01
CA GLY A 173 14.06 -4.22 -2.34
C GLY A 173 15.18 -4.01 -1.33
N PHE A 174 16.29 -4.69 -1.56
CA PHE A 174 17.47 -4.64 -0.68
C PHE A 174 18.54 -3.81 -1.37
N ARG A 175 18.50 -2.48 -1.19
CA ARG A 175 19.48 -1.57 -1.82
C ARG A 175 20.57 -1.05 -0.88
N THR A 176 20.60 -1.47 0.39
CA THR A 176 21.53 -0.90 1.38
C THR A 176 21.96 -1.90 2.46
N THR A 177 22.96 -1.52 3.26
CA THR A 177 23.38 -2.13 4.53
C THR A 177 22.34 -2.06 5.65
N ARG A 178 21.08 -1.72 5.33
CA ARG A 178 20.03 -1.56 6.33
C ARG A 178 19.74 -2.88 7.03
N VAL A 179 19.57 -2.79 8.35
CA VAL A 179 19.13 -3.88 9.22
C VAL A 179 17.77 -4.35 8.70
N ARG A 180 17.66 -5.63 8.36
CA ARG A 180 16.35 -6.21 8.04
C ARG A 180 15.44 -5.98 9.23
N ALA A 181 14.25 -5.46 8.97
CA ALA A 181 13.20 -5.34 9.96
C ALA A 181 13.07 -6.66 10.74
N ASP A 182 12.97 -6.54 12.05
CA ASP A 182 12.83 -7.70 12.91
C ASP A 182 11.48 -8.39 12.64
N GLN A 183 11.54 -9.56 12.00
CA GLN A 183 10.37 -10.35 11.60
C GLN A 183 9.62 -10.94 12.80
N ARG A 184 10.10 -10.76 14.03
CA ARG A 184 9.34 -11.10 15.23
C ARG A 184 8.05 -10.28 15.30
N TRP A 185 8.14 -8.97 15.08
CA TRP A 185 7.00 -8.05 15.15
C TRP A 185 6.01 -8.26 14.01
N LEU A 186 6.52 -8.32 12.77
CA LEU A 186 5.69 -8.32 11.58
C LEU A 186 6.06 -9.52 10.72
N ARG A 187 5.06 -10.36 10.41
CA ARG A 187 5.23 -11.54 9.58
C ARG A 187 4.68 -11.29 8.18
N PRO A 188 5.52 -11.35 7.12
CA PRO A 188 5.03 -11.21 5.76
C PRO A 188 4.18 -12.42 5.37
N THR A 189 3.06 -12.19 4.70
CA THR A 189 2.27 -13.26 4.07
C THR A 189 2.79 -13.53 2.66
N PRO A 190 3.17 -14.77 2.30
CA PRO A 190 3.52 -15.14 0.93
C PRO A 190 2.32 -15.00 -0.01
N LEU A 191 2.52 -14.37 -1.16
CA LEU A 191 1.45 -14.09 -2.13
C LEU A 191 1.48 -15.07 -3.32
N PRO A 192 0.31 -15.42 -3.90
CA PRO A 192 0.17 -16.53 -4.83
C PRO A 192 0.68 -16.24 -6.25
N ILE A 193 0.65 -14.99 -6.72
CA ILE A 193 1.04 -14.67 -8.11
C ILE A 193 2.57 -14.56 -8.20
N ASN A 194 3.20 -13.87 -7.25
CA ASN A 194 4.66 -13.75 -7.20
C ASN A 194 5.21 -14.31 -5.88
N SER A 195 5.20 -15.64 -5.76
CA SER A 195 5.67 -16.38 -4.56
C SER A 195 7.18 -16.28 -4.33
N TRP A 196 7.95 -15.98 -5.37
CA TRP A 196 9.41 -15.81 -5.33
C TRP A 196 9.85 -14.44 -4.79
N VAL A 197 8.92 -13.49 -4.69
CA VAL A 197 9.21 -12.15 -4.19
C VAL A 197 9.21 -12.19 -2.67
N ASP A 198 10.37 -11.89 -2.08
CA ASP A 198 10.51 -11.73 -0.63
C ASP A 198 9.75 -10.47 -0.16
N ARG A 199 8.58 -10.69 0.43
CA ARG A 199 7.71 -9.60 0.91
C ARG A 199 8.23 -8.92 2.17
N SER A 200 9.24 -9.48 2.84
CA SER A 200 9.95 -8.76 3.90
C SER A 200 10.75 -7.56 3.37
N LEU A 201 10.96 -7.49 2.04
CA LEU A 201 11.64 -6.39 1.37
C LEU A 201 10.70 -5.33 0.78
N CYS A 202 9.40 -5.43 1.03
CA CYS A 202 8.49 -4.33 0.70
C CYS A 202 8.82 -3.10 1.56
N ALA A 203 8.73 -1.90 0.97
CA ALA A 203 9.10 -0.65 1.64
C ALA A 203 8.30 -0.44 2.93
N GLU A 204 6.99 -0.71 2.86
CA GLU A 204 6.04 -0.61 3.96
C GLU A 204 6.42 -1.57 5.09
N MET A 205 6.75 -2.81 4.75
CA MET A 205 7.10 -3.84 5.71
C MET A 205 8.38 -3.49 6.47
N GLN A 206 9.41 -3.05 5.73
CA GLN A 206 10.68 -2.63 6.34
C GLN A 206 10.47 -1.41 7.24
N MET A 207 9.74 -0.40 6.77
CA MET A 207 9.47 0.81 7.53
C MET A 207 8.75 0.52 8.84
N MET A 208 7.65 -0.24 8.79
CA MET A 208 6.89 -0.59 10.00
C MET A 208 7.72 -1.45 10.96
N GLY A 209 8.52 -2.38 10.44
CA GLY A 209 9.38 -3.21 11.28
C GLY A 209 10.51 -2.43 11.95
N VAL A 210 11.11 -1.46 11.26
CA VAL A 210 12.11 -0.55 11.86
C VAL A 210 11.47 0.32 12.93
N LEU A 211 10.25 0.83 12.71
CA LEU A 211 9.51 1.57 13.74
C LEU A 211 9.27 0.70 14.99
N CYS A 212 8.80 -0.54 14.83
CA CYS A 212 8.64 -1.47 15.96
C CYS A 212 9.96 -1.73 16.71
N SER A 213 11.06 -1.96 15.97
CA SER A 213 12.38 -2.17 16.57
C SER A 213 12.88 -0.93 17.30
N GLN A 214 12.63 0.28 16.77
CA GLN A 214 12.97 1.53 17.44
C GLN A 214 12.22 1.65 18.76
N LEU A 215 10.91 1.44 18.77
CA LEU A 215 10.10 1.47 20.00
C LEU A 215 10.60 0.48 21.06
N GLN A 216 11.06 -0.69 20.63
CA GLN A 216 11.64 -1.68 21.53
C GLN A 216 13.00 -1.25 22.10
N VAL A 217 13.87 -0.67 21.29
CA VAL A 217 15.18 -0.18 21.73
C VAL A 217 15.04 0.95 22.75
N GLU A 218 14.03 1.81 22.56
CA GLU A 218 13.69 2.90 23.49
C GLU A 218 12.96 2.41 24.75
N GLY A 219 12.69 1.10 24.89
CA GLY A 219 12.01 0.54 26.06
C GLY A 219 10.50 0.84 26.12
N LEU A 220 9.93 1.43 25.07
CA LEU A 220 8.52 1.81 24.99
C LEU A 220 7.60 0.68 24.53
N ALA A 221 8.18 -0.39 23.99
CA ALA A 221 7.44 -1.52 23.47
C ALA A 221 8.19 -2.83 23.72
N GLU A 222 7.45 -3.92 23.88
CA GLU A 222 8.03 -5.25 23.97
C GLU A 222 7.18 -6.25 23.19
N PHE A 223 7.86 -7.10 22.42
CA PHE A 223 7.18 -8.09 21.59
C PHE A 223 6.41 -9.09 22.47
N GLY A 224 5.10 -9.19 22.24
CA GLY A 224 4.19 -10.03 23.02
C GLY A 224 3.68 -9.41 24.32
N ASN A 225 4.17 -8.22 24.72
CA ASN A 225 3.71 -7.51 25.91
C ASN A 225 2.60 -6.50 25.54
N GLN A 226 1.37 -6.99 25.44
CA GLN A 226 0.25 -6.15 25.03
C GLN A 226 -0.08 -5.04 26.05
N GLU A 227 0.16 -5.29 27.33
CA GLU A 227 -0.08 -4.32 28.39
C GLU A 227 0.81 -3.09 28.19
N LEU A 228 2.12 -3.29 28.06
CA LEU A 228 3.08 -2.23 27.78
C LEU A 228 2.76 -1.51 26.46
N ASN A 229 2.56 -2.26 25.37
CA ASN A 229 2.32 -1.66 24.06
C ASN A 229 1.01 -0.87 23.98
N SER A 230 0.03 -1.18 24.83
CA SER A 230 -1.22 -0.42 24.92
C SER A 230 -1.07 0.90 25.66
N LEU A 231 0.03 1.12 26.39
CA LEU A 231 0.28 2.40 27.04
C LEU A 231 0.77 3.47 26.05
N LEU A 232 1.23 3.07 24.87
CA LEU A 232 1.74 3.98 23.85
C LEU A 232 0.57 4.64 23.10
N LEU A 233 0.54 5.96 23.14
CA LEU A 233 -0.45 6.80 22.47
C LEU A 233 0.19 7.55 21.30
N GLY A 234 -0.66 8.22 20.50
CA GLY A 234 -0.21 9.14 19.46
C GLY A 234 -0.69 8.74 18.07
N ARG A 235 0.11 9.08 17.07
CA ARG A 235 -0.28 9.02 15.65
C ARG A 235 0.86 8.57 14.76
N VAL A 236 0.51 7.76 13.76
CA VAL A 236 1.39 7.39 12.64
C VAL A 236 0.64 7.63 11.34
N ASP A 237 1.19 8.46 10.48
CA ASP A 237 0.71 8.69 9.11
C ASP A 237 1.65 8.01 8.12
N VAL A 238 1.09 7.25 7.18
CA VAL A 238 1.85 6.53 6.16
C VAL A 238 1.37 6.90 4.76
N TYR A 239 2.32 7.12 3.86
CA TYR A 239 2.08 7.32 2.43
C TYR A 239 2.96 6.39 1.59
N THR A 240 2.38 5.75 0.57
CA THR A 240 3.14 4.93 -0.39
C THR A 240 3.03 5.45 -1.81
N SER A 241 4.09 5.27 -2.61
CA SER A 241 4.10 5.69 -4.02
C SER A 241 3.31 4.76 -4.95
N ALA A 242 2.84 3.62 -4.44
CA ALA A 242 2.00 2.65 -5.14
C ALA A 242 1.05 1.97 -4.15
N PRO A 243 -0.06 1.36 -4.61
CA PRO A 243 -0.94 0.58 -3.76
C PRO A 243 -0.18 -0.57 -3.08
N PRO A 244 -0.41 -0.80 -1.77
CA PRO A 244 0.27 -1.85 -1.04
C PRO A 244 -0.21 -3.22 -1.51
N CYS A 245 0.69 -4.20 -1.52
CA CYS A 245 0.28 -5.60 -1.68
C CYS A 245 -0.43 -6.10 -0.39
N ILE A 246 -1.18 -7.19 -0.48
CA ILE A 246 -1.93 -7.74 0.67
C ILE A 246 -1.00 -8.10 1.84
N SER A 247 0.24 -8.50 1.55
CA SER A 247 1.26 -8.77 2.57
C SER A 247 1.57 -7.52 3.42
N CYS A 248 1.67 -6.35 2.77
CA CYS A 248 1.88 -5.07 3.44
C CYS A 248 0.62 -4.59 4.17
N VAL A 249 -0.56 -4.88 3.61
CA VAL A 249 -1.82 -4.62 4.33
C VAL A 249 -1.86 -5.41 5.64
N GLY A 250 -1.44 -6.68 5.61
CA GLY A 250 -1.32 -7.51 6.79
C GLY A 250 -0.30 -7.06 7.80
N SER A 251 0.83 -6.50 7.37
CA SER A 251 1.83 -6.00 8.32
C SER A 251 1.36 -4.72 9.02
N MET A 252 0.74 -3.79 8.31
CA MET A 252 0.15 -2.59 8.93
C MET A 252 -0.97 -2.96 9.90
N TRP A 253 -1.76 -3.98 9.57
CA TRP A 253 -2.78 -4.45 10.50
C TRP A 253 -2.18 -5.17 11.73
N GLN A 254 -1.13 -5.97 11.57
CA GLN A 254 -0.34 -6.50 12.69
C GLN A 254 0.18 -5.37 13.58
N PHE A 255 0.72 -4.29 13.00
CA PHE A 255 1.15 -3.11 13.76
C PHE A 255 0.01 -2.50 14.59
N LYS A 256 -1.14 -2.21 13.96
CA LYS A 256 -2.31 -1.65 14.67
C LYS A 256 -2.78 -2.54 15.83
N ARG A 257 -2.64 -3.86 15.67
CA ARG A 257 -2.94 -4.83 16.71
C ARG A 257 -1.93 -4.75 17.86
N HIS A 258 -0.64 -4.64 17.56
CA HIS A 258 0.42 -4.49 18.57
C HIS A 258 0.26 -3.19 19.35
N PHE A 259 -0.16 -2.11 18.70
CA PHE A 259 -0.27 -0.77 19.28
C PHE A 259 -1.70 -0.22 19.14
N PRO A 260 -2.67 -0.73 19.94
CA PRO A 260 -4.08 -0.45 19.72
C PRO A 260 -4.48 1.01 19.93
N ASN A 261 -3.68 1.76 20.70
CA ASN A 261 -3.96 3.15 21.04
C ASN A 261 -3.18 4.16 20.18
N ILE A 262 -2.41 3.69 19.19
CA ILE A 262 -1.83 4.55 18.15
C ILE A 262 -2.84 4.74 17.03
N SER A 263 -3.13 6.01 16.70
CA SER A 263 -3.95 6.36 15.55
C SER A 263 -3.16 6.19 14.25
N PHE A 264 -3.46 5.13 13.51
CA PHE A 264 -2.79 4.81 12.24
C PHE A 264 -3.61 5.30 11.04
N HIS A 265 -2.99 6.11 10.18
CA HIS A 265 -3.59 6.64 8.95
C HIS A 265 -2.77 6.22 7.73
N PHE A 266 -3.44 5.97 6.61
CA PHE A 266 -2.78 5.50 5.39
C PHE A 266 -3.33 6.16 4.13
N SER A 267 -2.43 6.58 3.26
CA SER A 267 -2.73 7.02 1.90
C SER A 267 -1.73 6.41 0.90
N CYS A 268 -2.10 6.36 -0.37
CA CYS A 268 -1.17 5.96 -1.42
C CYS A 268 -1.37 6.82 -2.68
N SER A 269 -0.34 6.86 -3.51
CA SER A 269 -0.41 7.53 -4.81
C SER A 269 -1.47 6.85 -5.68
N SER A 270 -2.40 7.65 -6.19
CA SER A 270 -3.44 7.16 -7.11
C SER A 270 -2.88 6.84 -8.51
N GLY A 271 -1.61 7.14 -8.77
CA GLY A 271 -1.04 7.12 -10.12
C GLY A 271 -1.64 8.18 -11.06
N ARG A 272 -2.73 8.88 -10.70
CA ARG A 272 -3.41 9.88 -11.53
C ARG A 272 -2.99 11.32 -11.25
N ASP A 273 -1.96 11.52 -10.44
CA ASP A 273 -1.47 12.83 -10.01
C ASP A 273 -0.74 13.60 -11.16
N GLY A 274 -1.14 13.40 -12.41
CA GLY A 274 -0.74 14.16 -13.60
C GLY A 274 0.62 13.82 -14.22
N LYS A 275 1.53 13.18 -13.49
CA LYS A 275 2.88 12.84 -14.01
C LYS A 275 3.02 11.41 -14.57
N THR A 276 2.19 10.47 -14.14
CA THR A 276 2.27 9.06 -14.60
C THR A 276 1.77 8.87 -16.03
N GLU A 277 0.89 9.77 -16.53
CA GLU A 277 0.48 9.76 -17.94
C GLU A 277 1.65 9.96 -18.91
N ALA A 278 2.70 10.69 -18.48
CA ALA A 278 3.90 10.87 -19.29
C ALA A 278 4.73 9.58 -19.44
N TRP A 279 4.52 8.60 -18.56
CA TRP A 279 5.25 7.32 -18.56
C TRP A 279 4.51 6.21 -19.31
N ILE A 280 3.17 6.27 -19.38
CA ILE A 280 2.36 5.33 -20.19
C ILE A 280 2.33 5.74 -21.68
N ARG A 281 2.63 7.01 -21.99
CA ARG A 281 2.65 7.55 -23.37
C ARG A 281 4.02 7.50 -24.08
N ARG A 282 5.03 6.83 -23.51
CA ARG A 282 6.33 6.58 -24.16
C ARG A 282 6.56 5.08 -24.32
#